data_AF-A0A7H4MN88-F1
#
_entry.id   AF-A0A7H4MN88-F1
#
_cell.length_a   1.000
_cell.length_b   1.000
_cell.length_c   1.000
_cell.angle_alpha   90.00
_cell.angle_beta   90.00
_cell.angle_gamma   90.00
#
_symmetry.space_group_name_H-M   'P 1'
#
loop_
_entity.id
_entity.type
_entity.pdbx_description
1 polymer ?
#
loop_
_entity_poly.entity_id
_entity_poly.type
_entity_poly.pdbx_seq_one_letter_code
_entity_poly.pdbx_strand_id
1 'polypeptide(L)'
;MSGRLGLAVGSQHYTLGFHNTATLGTIAAAAACARLVHATERQTAVILGIAATQSAGLRAQFGSDVKPLHAGLAAQTAVIATQLTLAGFHGQPDNVLDSFLSTYCAGQQQPEKLISGWGAPWRIISPGLEFKPYPTCGGTHSAADAARALRQEWLQTGNARMY
;
A
#
# COMPACT_ATOMS: atom_id res chain seq x y z
N MET A 1 -8.45 -3.16 -2.49
CA MET A 1 -7.33 -3.56 -3.36
C MET A 1 -5.99 -3.64 -2.60
N SER A 2 -5.42 -2.55 -2.08
CA SER A 2 -4.06 -2.54 -1.46
C SER A 2 -3.80 -3.66 -0.44
N GLY A 3 -4.69 -3.85 0.55
CA GLY A 3 -4.50 -4.91 1.55
C GLY A 3 -4.55 -6.33 0.98
N ARG A 4 -5.16 -6.55 -0.19
CA ARG A 4 -5.17 -7.84 -0.90
C ARG A 4 -3.89 -8.05 -1.70
N LEU A 5 -3.42 -7.01 -2.38
CA LEU A 5 -2.10 -7.00 -3.00
C LEU A 5 -1.01 -7.32 -1.97
N GLY A 6 -1.08 -6.73 -0.77
CA GLY A 6 -0.15 -7.05 0.32
C GLY A 6 -0.13 -8.53 0.72
N LEU A 7 -1.27 -9.22 0.70
CA LEU A 7 -1.33 -10.67 0.94
C LEU A 7 -0.74 -11.48 -0.22
N ALA A 8 -0.98 -11.04 -1.46
CA ALA A 8 -0.53 -11.73 -2.65
C ALA A 8 0.97 -11.56 -2.91
N VAL A 9 1.57 -10.41 -2.55
CA VAL A 9 3.02 -10.21 -2.72
C VAL A 9 3.84 -10.80 -1.57
N GLY A 10 3.21 -11.03 -0.41
CA GLY A 10 3.88 -11.55 0.78
C GLY A 10 4.99 -10.64 1.33
N SER A 11 5.83 -11.20 2.21
CA SER A 11 6.95 -10.47 2.83
C SER A 11 8.12 -10.25 1.86
N GLN A 12 8.30 -11.15 0.88
CA GLN A 12 9.44 -11.13 -0.03
C GLN A 12 9.56 -9.81 -0.79
N HIS A 13 8.45 -9.26 -1.27
CA HIS A 13 8.42 -7.98 -1.96
C HIS A 13 9.07 -6.85 -1.15
N TYR A 14 8.73 -6.75 0.15
CA TYR A 14 9.31 -5.74 1.03
C TYR A 14 10.78 -6.05 1.36
N THR A 15 11.14 -7.32 1.51
CA THR A 15 12.53 -7.79 1.74
C THR A 15 13.45 -7.45 0.56
N LEU A 16 12.95 -7.54 -0.67
CA LEU A 16 13.68 -7.14 -1.90
C LEU A 16 13.97 -5.63 -1.97
N GLY A 17 13.42 -4.83 -1.05
CA GLY A 17 13.70 -3.40 -0.94
C GLY A 17 12.62 -2.49 -1.51
N PHE A 18 11.48 -3.04 -1.95
CA PHE A 18 10.37 -2.23 -2.42
C PHE A 18 9.58 -1.58 -1.30
N HIS A 19 9.09 -0.37 -1.55
CA HIS A 19 8.20 0.35 -0.64
C HIS A 19 6.74 0.11 -1.05
N ASN A 20 6.03 -0.70 -0.28
CA ASN A 20 4.63 -1.10 -0.56
C ASN A 20 3.67 0.07 -0.82
N THR A 21 3.84 1.20 -0.11
CA THR A 21 3.03 2.41 -0.32
C THR A 21 3.13 2.92 -1.76
N ALA A 22 4.32 2.80 -2.36
CA ALA A 22 4.58 3.25 -3.72
C ALA A 22 4.12 2.19 -4.73
N THR A 23 4.60 0.95 -4.59
CA THR A 23 4.36 -0.11 -5.57
C THR A 23 2.91 -0.60 -5.55
N LEU A 24 2.41 -1.03 -4.39
CA LEU A 24 1.06 -1.57 -4.26
C LEU A 24 0.02 -0.45 -4.21
N GLY A 25 0.40 0.73 -3.71
CA GLY A 25 -0.46 1.92 -3.67
C GLY A 25 -0.88 2.37 -5.05
N THR A 26 0.02 2.33 -6.04
CA THR A 26 -0.29 2.70 -7.44
C THR A 26 -1.43 1.86 -8.02
N ILE A 27 -1.34 0.54 -7.92
CA ILE A 27 -2.38 -0.39 -8.41
C ILE A 27 -3.68 -0.21 -7.62
N ALA A 28 -3.59 0.02 -6.31
CA ALA A 28 -4.77 0.24 -5.48
C ALA A 28 -5.49 1.55 -5.78
N ALA A 29 -4.75 2.63 -6.03
CA ALA A 29 -5.29 3.91 -6.47
C ALA A 29 -5.92 3.78 -7.86
N ALA A 30 -5.27 3.06 -8.78
CA ALA A 30 -5.80 2.79 -10.11
C ALA A 30 -7.13 2.00 -10.06
N ALA A 31 -7.24 1.01 -9.16
CA ALA A 31 -8.50 0.32 -8.91
C ALA A 31 -9.59 1.27 -8.41
N ALA A 32 -9.26 2.21 -7.53
CA ALA A 32 -10.21 3.22 -7.05
C ALA A 32 -10.66 4.16 -8.18
N CYS A 33 -9.73 4.63 -9.02
CA CYS A 33 -10.04 5.45 -10.20
C CYS A 33 -10.93 4.71 -11.20
N ALA A 34 -10.64 3.43 -11.48
CA ALA A 34 -11.49 2.60 -12.35
C ALA A 34 -12.94 2.52 -11.84
N ARG A 35 -13.13 2.39 -10.51
CA ARG A 35 -14.48 2.42 -9.92
C ARG A 35 -15.12 3.80 -9.99
N LEU A 36 -14.35 4.87 -9.77
CA LEU A 36 -14.83 6.25 -9.83
C LEU A 36 -15.38 6.60 -11.21
N VAL A 37 -14.73 6.13 -12.28
CA VAL A 37 -15.14 6.44 -13.66
C VAL A 37 -16.10 5.41 -14.26
N HIS A 38 -16.62 4.48 -13.44
CA HIS A 38 -17.49 3.38 -13.89
C HIS A 38 -16.89 2.59 -15.07
N ALA A 39 -15.58 2.34 -15.03
CA ALA A 39 -14.88 1.62 -16.08
C ALA A 39 -15.47 0.22 -16.29
N THR A 40 -15.55 -0.20 -17.56
CA THR A 40 -15.85 -1.59 -17.90
C THR A 40 -14.78 -2.55 -17.36
N GLU A 41 -15.05 -3.86 -17.36
CA GLU A 41 -14.06 -4.86 -16.94
C GLU A 41 -12.77 -4.77 -17.75
N ARG A 42 -12.89 -4.65 -19.08
CA ARG A 42 -11.73 -4.49 -19.97
C ARG A 42 -10.96 -3.21 -19.69
N GLN A 43 -11.64 -2.07 -19.52
CA GLN A 43 -10.99 -0.82 -19.15
C GLN A 43 -10.31 -0.91 -17.78
N THR A 44 -10.96 -1.56 -16.81
CA THR A 44 -10.38 -1.78 -15.48
C THR A 44 -9.09 -2.59 -15.58
N ALA A 45 -9.07 -3.67 -16.36
CA ALA A 45 -7.88 -4.48 -16.58
C ALA A 45 -6.74 -3.66 -17.20
N VAL A 46 -7.03 -2.83 -18.21
CA VAL A 46 -6.05 -1.93 -18.84
C VAL A 46 -5.53 -0.86 -17.87
N ILE A 47 -6.40 -0.21 -17.10
CA ILE A 47 -6.03 0.81 -16.10
C ILE A 47 -5.06 0.20 -15.08
N LEU A 48 -5.40 -0.99 -14.57
CA LEU A 48 -4.55 -1.71 -13.62
C LEU A 48 -3.21 -2.12 -14.25
N GLY A 49 -3.21 -2.56 -15.51
CA GLY A 49 -1.99 -2.93 -16.23
C GLY A 49 -1.03 -1.76 -16.46
N ILE A 50 -1.55 -0.62 -16.93
CA ILE A 50 -0.77 0.62 -17.13
C ILE A 50 -0.21 1.13 -15.80
N ALA A 51 -1.00 1.04 -14.72
CA ALA A 51 -0.54 1.40 -13.38
C ALA A 51 0.54 0.43 -12.86
N ALA A 52 0.36 -0.87 -13.07
CA ALA A 52 1.31 -1.91 -12.63
C ALA A 52 2.69 -1.73 -13.27
N THR A 53 2.78 -1.46 -14.58
CA THR A 53 4.08 -1.27 -15.25
C THR A 53 4.82 0.01 -14.84
N GLN A 54 4.12 0.96 -14.21
CA GLN A 54 4.70 2.21 -13.69
C GLN A 54 4.87 2.19 -12.15
N SER A 55 4.50 1.08 -11.50
CA SER A 55 4.54 0.97 -10.04
C SER A 55 5.99 0.87 -9.55
N ALA A 56 6.52 1.93 -8.95
CA ALA A 56 7.91 1.98 -8.50
C ALA A 56 8.06 2.62 -7.11
N GLY A 57 9.15 2.29 -6.41
CA GLY A 57 9.57 2.95 -5.17
C GLY A 57 10.43 2.06 -4.29
N LEU A 58 11.56 2.61 -3.82
CA LEU A 58 12.56 1.88 -3.04
C LEU A 58 12.57 2.32 -1.58
N ARG A 59 12.73 1.36 -0.67
CA ARG A 59 12.93 1.57 0.76
C ARG A 59 14.22 2.32 1.07
N ALA A 60 15.19 2.31 0.14
CA ALA A 60 16.42 3.09 0.26
C ALA A 60 16.17 4.61 0.46
N GLN A 61 14.98 5.10 0.10
CA GLN A 61 14.58 6.49 0.33
C GLN A 61 13.96 6.76 1.71
N PHE A 62 13.95 5.78 2.63
CA PHE A 62 13.43 6.01 3.97
C PHE A 62 14.34 6.97 4.73
N GLY A 63 13.76 8.03 5.30
CA GLY A 63 14.50 9.10 5.98
C GLY A 63 14.67 10.36 5.14
N SER A 64 14.29 10.34 3.86
CA SER A 64 14.25 11.53 3.00
C SER A 64 12.82 11.96 2.65
N ASP A 65 12.69 13.16 2.09
CA ASP A 65 11.42 13.70 1.57
C ASP A 65 10.87 12.90 0.38
N VAL A 66 11.67 12.00 -0.21
CA VAL A 66 11.20 11.11 -1.27
C VAL A 66 10.25 10.04 -0.73
N LYS A 67 10.37 9.67 0.56
CA LYS A 67 9.46 8.69 1.17
C LYS A 67 7.98 9.12 1.06
N PRO A 68 7.57 10.34 1.48
CA PRO A 68 6.19 10.79 1.26
C PRO A 68 5.87 11.08 -0.21
N LEU A 69 6.85 11.55 -1.01
CA LEU A 69 6.65 11.75 -2.46
C LEU A 69 6.15 10.49 -3.16
N HIS A 70 6.60 9.30 -2.74
CA HIS A 70 6.10 8.02 -3.26
C HIS A 70 4.57 7.89 -3.26
N ALA A 71 3.88 8.38 -2.22
CA ALA A 71 2.42 8.31 -2.17
C ALA A 71 1.77 9.24 -3.21
N GLY A 72 2.35 10.43 -3.41
CA GLY A 72 1.93 11.37 -4.45
C GLY A 72 2.15 10.82 -5.86
N LEU A 73 3.31 10.22 -6.12
CA LEU A 73 3.61 9.58 -7.41
C LEU A 73 2.66 8.42 -7.69
N ALA A 74 2.37 7.58 -6.69
CA ALA A 74 1.42 6.48 -6.84
C ALA A 74 0.01 6.97 -7.25
N ALA A 75 -0.47 8.04 -6.61
CA ALA A 75 -1.74 8.66 -6.96
C ALA A 75 -1.72 9.29 -8.37
N GLN A 76 -0.65 10.00 -8.72
CA GLN A 76 -0.46 10.59 -10.05
C GLN A 76 -0.50 9.52 -11.14
N THR A 77 0.26 8.43 -10.98
CA THR A 77 0.30 7.33 -11.94
C THR A 77 -1.08 6.70 -12.16
N ALA A 78 -1.87 6.54 -11.11
CA ALA A 78 -3.23 6.01 -11.23
C ALA A 78 -4.17 6.91 -12.05
N VAL A 79 -4.09 8.24 -11.84
CA VAL A 79 -4.85 9.22 -12.63
C VAL A 79 -4.44 9.17 -14.09
N ILE A 80 -3.14 9.17 -14.38
CA ILE A 80 -2.60 9.08 -15.75
C ILE A 80 -3.05 7.78 -16.42
N ALA A 81 -2.93 6.63 -15.76
CA ALA A 81 -3.37 5.34 -16.30
C ALA A 81 -4.86 5.33 -16.67
N THR A 82 -5.68 5.97 -15.84
CA THR A 82 -7.11 6.14 -16.07
C THR A 82 -7.38 7.04 -17.27
N GLN A 83 -6.73 8.20 -17.35
CA GLN A 83 -6.88 9.14 -18.45
C GLN A 83 -6.44 8.53 -19.79
N LEU A 84 -5.31 7.82 -19.83
CA LEU A 84 -4.85 7.11 -21.02
C LEU A 84 -5.89 6.11 -21.51
N THR A 85 -6.45 5.31 -20.60
CA THR A 85 -7.46 4.31 -20.95
C THR A 85 -8.75 4.96 -21.48
N LEU A 86 -9.22 6.05 -20.85
CA LEU A 86 -10.41 6.77 -21.29
C LEU A 86 -10.20 7.51 -22.62
N ALA A 87 -8.97 7.92 -22.93
CA ALA A 87 -8.59 8.48 -24.22
C ALA A 87 -8.47 7.44 -25.34
N GLY A 88 -8.76 6.15 -25.06
CA GLY A 88 -8.68 5.07 -26.05
C GLY A 88 -7.26 4.54 -26.28
N PHE A 89 -6.32 4.82 -25.38
CA PHE A 89 -4.97 4.26 -25.48
C PHE A 89 -5.02 2.73 -25.37
N HIS A 90 -4.38 2.05 -26.33
CA HIS A 90 -4.37 0.60 -26.35
C HIS A 90 -3.42 0.05 -25.28
N GLY A 91 -3.94 -0.79 -24.40
CA GLY A 91 -3.16 -1.52 -23.41
C GLY A 91 -3.56 -2.98 -23.35
N GLN A 92 -2.63 -3.83 -22.88
CA GLN A 92 -2.86 -5.26 -22.73
C GLN A 92 -3.75 -5.52 -21.49
N PRO A 93 -4.97 -6.07 -21.63
CA PRO A 93 -5.82 -6.35 -20.47
C PRO A 93 -5.40 -7.63 -19.71
N ASP A 94 -4.70 -8.55 -20.37
CA ASP A 94 -4.49 -9.89 -19.81
C ASP A 94 -3.10 -10.07 -19.17
N ASN A 95 -3.05 -10.78 -18.04
CA ASN A 95 -1.84 -11.26 -17.34
C ASN A 95 -0.83 -10.19 -16.88
N VAL A 96 -1.11 -8.89 -17.03
CA VAL A 96 -0.17 -7.83 -16.58
C VAL A 96 0.01 -7.83 -15.07
N LEU A 97 -1.08 -8.04 -14.30
CA LEU A 97 -0.98 -8.15 -12.85
C LEU A 97 -0.21 -9.40 -12.41
N ASP A 98 -0.36 -10.53 -13.09
CA ASP A 98 0.40 -11.75 -12.79
C ASP A 98 1.90 -11.56 -13.07
N SER A 99 2.22 -10.86 -14.16
CA SER A 99 3.59 -10.46 -14.48
C SER A 99 4.17 -9.52 -13.42
N PHE A 100 3.39 -8.55 -12.95
CA PHE A 100 3.78 -7.69 -11.83
C PHE A 100 4.08 -8.50 -10.57
N LEU A 101 3.18 -9.39 -10.16
CA LEU A 101 3.37 -10.21 -8.96
C LEU A 101 4.62 -11.08 -9.08
N SER A 102 4.82 -11.76 -10.20
CA SER A 102 5.99 -12.62 -10.41
C SER A 102 7.31 -11.86 -10.39
N THR A 103 7.35 -10.71 -11.08
CA THR A 103 8.56 -9.88 -11.19
C THR A 103 8.90 -9.18 -9.88
N TYR A 104 7.90 -8.66 -9.17
CA TYR A 104 8.10 -7.84 -7.96
C TYR A 104 8.26 -8.69 -6.69
N CYS A 105 8.03 -10.00 -6.77
CA CYS A 105 8.16 -10.94 -5.66
C CYS A 105 9.23 -12.02 -5.88
N ALA A 106 10.02 -11.93 -6.96
CA ALA A 106 11.03 -12.93 -7.33
C ALA A 106 10.48 -14.37 -7.33
N GLY A 107 9.27 -14.56 -7.88
CA GLY A 107 8.62 -15.88 -7.96
C GLY A 107 7.95 -16.38 -6.67
N GLN A 108 8.00 -15.66 -5.56
CA GLN A 108 7.41 -16.06 -4.27
C GLN A 108 6.03 -15.44 -3.98
N GLN A 109 5.36 -14.93 -5.01
CA GLN A 109 3.99 -14.43 -4.93
C GLN A 109 2.98 -15.53 -4.60
N GLN A 110 1.84 -15.13 -4.07
CA GLN A 110 0.66 -15.92 -3.69
C GLN A 110 -0.60 -15.37 -4.40
N PRO A 111 -0.71 -15.53 -5.74
CA PRO A 111 -1.76 -14.87 -6.53
C PRO A 111 -3.17 -15.21 -6.07
N GLU A 112 -3.41 -16.41 -5.57
CA GLU A 112 -4.68 -16.87 -5.03
C GLU A 112 -5.21 -15.98 -3.89
N LYS A 113 -4.32 -15.32 -3.14
CA LYS A 113 -4.69 -14.44 -2.03
C LYS A 113 -5.26 -13.09 -2.46
N LEU A 114 -5.14 -12.71 -3.73
CA LEU A 114 -5.75 -11.48 -4.26
C LEU A 114 -7.27 -11.50 -4.12
N ILE A 115 -7.89 -12.64 -4.42
CA ILE A 115 -9.35 -12.79 -4.50
C ILE A 115 -9.95 -13.68 -3.40
N SER A 116 -9.14 -14.48 -2.71
CA SER A 116 -9.62 -15.34 -1.62
C SER A 116 -10.39 -14.56 -0.55
N GLY A 117 -11.65 -14.91 -0.27
CA GLY A 117 -12.49 -14.23 0.72
C GLY A 117 -12.84 -12.77 0.38
N TRP A 118 -12.87 -12.40 -0.90
CA TRP A 118 -13.13 -11.02 -1.35
C TRP A 118 -14.41 -10.43 -0.72
N GLY A 119 -14.28 -9.22 -0.15
CA GLY A 119 -15.42 -8.49 0.44
C GLY A 119 -16.01 -9.07 1.74
N ALA A 120 -15.51 -10.20 2.26
CA ALA A 120 -16.12 -10.92 3.38
C ALA A 120 -15.13 -11.21 4.53
N PRO A 121 -14.85 -10.25 5.44
CA PRO A 121 -15.28 -8.85 5.41
C PRO A 121 -14.37 -7.99 4.50
N TRP A 122 -14.79 -6.75 4.25
CA TRP A 122 -13.92 -5.75 3.65
C TRP A 122 -12.70 -5.49 4.52
N ARG A 123 -11.52 -5.38 3.89
CA ARG A 123 -10.27 -5.16 4.63
C ARG A 123 -10.20 -3.83 5.39
N ILE A 124 -10.99 -2.84 4.97
CA ILE A 124 -11.15 -1.57 5.68
C ILE A 124 -11.85 -1.74 7.03
N ILE A 125 -12.59 -2.84 7.22
CA ILE A 125 -13.25 -3.21 8.48
C ILE A 125 -12.37 -4.18 9.28
N SER A 126 -11.83 -5.22 8.63
CA SER A 126 -10.93 -6.18 9.29
C SER A 126 -9.77 -6.60 8.38
N PRO A 127 -8.50 -6.37 8.77
CA PRO A 127 -8.05 -5.93 10.10
C PRO A 127 -8.29 -4.44 10.40
N GLY A 128 -8.76 -3.65 9.43
CA GLY A 128 -9.07 -2.23 9.62
C GLY A 128 -7.95 -1.29 9.18
N LEU A 129 -8.24 0.01 9.24
CA LEU A 129 -7.23 1.06 9.12
C LEU A 129 -6.71 1.44 10.50
N GLU A 130 -5.39 1.61 10.60
CA GLU A 130 -4.75 2.13 11.80
C GLU A 130 -4.63 3.65 11.71
N PHE A 131 -5.24 4.35 12.68
CA PHE A 131 -5.10 5.80 12.83
C PHE A 131 -3.94 6.07 13.79
N LYS A 132 -2.88 6.71 13.28
CA LYS A 132 -1.64 6.87 14.04
C LYS A 132 -1.81 7.83 15.24
N PRO A 133 -1.48 7.41 16.46
CA PRO A 133 -1.44 8.31 17.61
C PRO A 133 -0.20 9.23 17.60
N TYR A 134 0.87 8.82 16.93
CA TYR A 134 2.14 9.57 16.89
C TYR A 134 2.64 9.78 15.44
N PRO A 135 3.24 10.94 15.12
CA PRO A 135 3.74 11.27 13.78
C PRO A 135 5.10 10.58 13.47
N THR A 136 5.20 9.29 13.76
CA THR A 136 6.42 8.48 13.61
C THR A 136 6.16 7.20 12.80
N CYS A 137 7.20 6.39 12.61
CA CYS A 137 7.06 5.04 12.04
C CYS A 137 6.18 4.17 12.95
N GLY A 138 5.26 3.39 12.38
CA GLY A 138 4.34 2.55 13.17
C GLY A 138 5.07 1.56 14.09
N GLY A 139 6.25 1.08 13.66
CA GLY A 139 7.09 0.20 14.47
C GLY A 139 7.60 0.82 15.78
N THR A 140 7.47 2.13 15.99
CA THR A 140 7.85 2.78 17.26
C THR A 140 6.67 3.03 18.20
N HIS A 141 5.43 2.76 17.77
CA HIS A 141 4.23 3.15 18.51
C HIS A 141 4.06 2.35 19.81
N SER A 142 4.23 1.02 19.76
CA SER A 142 4.15 0.18 20.97
C SER A 142 5.18 0.59 22.02
N ALA A 143 6.38 0.99 21.60
CA ALA A 143 7.43 1.46 22.51
C ALA A 143 7.08 2.83 23.11
N ALA A 144 6.52 3.74 22.31
CA ALA A 144 6.04 5.04 22.80
C ALA A 144 4.91 4.88 23.83
N ASP A 145 3.97 3.97 23.58
CA ASP A 145 2.88 3.68 24.51
C ASP A 145 3.38 3.04 25.81
N ALA A 146 4.29 2.08 25.74
CA ALA A 146 4.91 1.47 26.91
C ALA A 146 5.68 2.51 27.76
N ALA A 147 6.47 3.36 27.11
CA ALA A 147 7.19 4.44 27.81
C ALA A 147 6.22 5.43 28.47
N ARG A 148 5.10 5.75 27.81
CA ARG A 148 4.07 6.62 28.37
C ARG A 148 3.39 6.00 29.59
N ALA A 149 3.06 4.71 29.54
CA ALA A 149 2.46 3.98 30.66
C ALA A 149 3.40 3.94 31.88
N LEU A 150 4.66 3.55 31.69
CA LEU A 150 5.67 3.53 32.74
C LEU A 150 5.87 4.91 33.38
N ARG A 151 5.89 5.98 32.57
CA ARG A 151 5.97 7.34 33.09
C ARG A 151 4.75 7.70 33.94
N GLN A 152 3.55 7.30 33.54
CA GLN A 152 2.33 7.58 34.30
C GLN A 152 2.33 6.86 35.64
N GLU A 153 2.71 5.59 35.67
CA GLU A 153 2.88 4.82 36.91
C GLU A 153 3.92 5.47 37.83
N TRP A 154 5.07 5.86 37.29
CA TRP A 154 6.12 6.52 38.07
C TRP A 154 5.64 7.83 38.72
N LEU A 155 4.89 8.66 38.00
CA LEU A 155 4.35 9.91 38.55
C LEU A 155 3.34 9.66 39.69
N GLN A 156 2.58 8.56 39.63
CA GLN A 156 1.61 8.20 40.69
C GLN A 156 2.30 7.76 41.98
N THR A 157 3.53 7.25 41.92
CA THR A 157 4.31 6.85 43.11
C THR A 157 4.85 8.03 43.94
N GLY A 158 4.58 9.28 43.56
CA GLY A 158 5.04 10.47 44.30
C GLY A 158 6.53 10.83 44.06
N ASN A 159 7.23 10.07 43.22
CA ASN A 159 8.64 10.29 42.88
C ASN A 159 8.89 11.54 41.98
N ALA A 160 7.83 12.28 41.63
CA ALA A 160 7.90 13.46 40.75
C ALA A 160 8.52 14.72 41.38
N ARG A 161 8.89 14.71 42.67
CA ARG A 161 9.32 15.91 43.43
C ARG A 161 10.82 15.97 43.78
N MET A 162 11.69 15.23 43.09
CA MET A 162 13.12 15.19 43.45
C MET A 162 14.08 16.06 42.61
N TYR A 163 13.57 17.06 41.89
CA TYR A 163 14.38 18.13 41.27
C TYR A 163 13.70 19.48 41.39
#